data_AF-A0A6I8M3J9-F1
#
_entry.id   AF-A0A6I8M3J9-F1
#
_cell.length_a   1.000
_cell.length_b   1.000
_cell.length_c   1.000
_cell.angle_alpha   90.00
_cell.angle_beta   90.00
_cell.angle_gamma   90.00
#
_symmetry.space_group_name_H-M   'P 1'
#
loop_
_entity.id
_entity.type
_entity.pdbx_description
1 polymer ?
#
loop_
_entity_poly.entity_id
_entity_poly.type
_entity_poly.pdbx_seq_one_letter_code
_entity_poly.pdbx_strand_id
1 'polypeptide(L)'
;MLVDRIDRWAATKLAEGRAGVLHTESLGQLINRMVTVWMRGQLLADTCTSATDAQVRVASAQLGELGRAYDDLITDLRLGRRRLPELQTPTGPQGMA
;
A
#
# COMPACT_ATOMS: atom_id res chain seq x y z
N MET A 1 1.23 -13.47 4.89
CA MET A 1 1.65 -12.24 5.58
C MET A 1 0.47 -11.28 5.72
N LEU A 2 0.60 -10.17 6.49
CA LEU A 2 -0.47 -9.17 6.67
C LEU A 2 -0.89 -8.54 5.33
N VAL A 3 0.09 -8.23 4.48
CA VAL A 3 -0.10 -7.71 3.11
C VAL A 3 -1.08 -8.59 2.32
N ASP A 4 -0.83 -9.90 2.21
CA ASP A 4 -1.71 -10.83 1.47
C ASP A 4 -3.13 -10.91 2.06
N ARG A 5 -3.28 -10.65 3.36
CA ARG A 5 -4.59 -10.67 4.02
C ARG A 5 -5.37 -9.38 3.73
N ILE A 6 -4.69 -8.23 3.66
CA ILE A 6 -5.27 -6.96 3.22
C ILE A 6 -5.66 -7.07 1.74
N ASP A 7 -4.80 -7.63 0.89
CA ASP A 7 -5.06 -7.73 -0.55
C ASP A 7 -6.24 -8.67 -0.84
N ARG A 8 -6.35 -9.80 -0.15
CA ARG A 8 -7.53 -10.68 -0.25
C ARG A 8 -8.81 -9.98 0.21
N TRP A 9 -8.75 -9.25 1.33
CA TRP A 9 -9.90 -8.48 1.79
C TRP A 9 -10.32 -7.45 0.72
N ALA A 10 -9.36 -6.69 0.18
CA ALA A 10 -9.60 -5.68 -0.83
C ALA A 10 -10.21 -6.28 -2.10
N ALA A 11 -9.71 -7.43 -2.55
CA ALA A 11 -10.27 -8.16 -3.69
C ALA A 11 -11.72 -8.62 -3.46
N THR A 12 -12.15 -8.86 -2.22
CA THR A 12 -13.54 -9.26 -1.93
C THR A 12 -14.48 -8.08 -1.68
N LYS A 13 -13.96 -6.94 -1.21
CA LYS A 13 -14.77 -5.79 -0.78
C LYS A 13 -14.75 -4.60 -1.75
N LEU A 14 -13.74 -4.52 -2.62
CA LEU A 14 -13.53 -3.41 -3.55
C LEU A 14 -13.59 -3.84 -5.01
N ALA A 15 -13.88 -5.12 -5.30
CA ALA A 15 -13.97 -5.63 -6.66
C ALA A 15 -15.31 -5.27 -7.31
N GLU A 16 -15.45 -4.02 -7.75
CA GLU A 16 -16.59 -3.60 -8.59
C GLU A 16 -16.19 -3.29 -10.04
N GLY A 17 -14.91 -3.31 -10.41
CA GLY A 17 -14.46 -2.93 -11.77
C GLY A 17 -13.54 -3.95 -12.45
N ARG A 18 -14.08 -4.90 -13.23
CA ARG A 18 -13.26 -5.76 -14.12
C ARG A 18 -12.55 -4.99 -15.25
N ALA A 19 -12.99 -3.76 -15.54
CA ALA A 19 -12.53 -2.93 -16.65
C ALA A 19 -11.50 -1.84 -16.28
N GLY A 20 -11.11 -1.71 -15.00
CA GLY A 20 -10.16 -0.69 -14.56
C GLY A 20 -8.71 -0.98 -14.95
N VAL A 21 -7.88 0.07 -15.02
CA VAL A 21 -6.43 -0.05 -15.27
C VAL A 21 -5.78 -0.81 -14.10
N LEU A 22 -4.91 -1.77 -14.41
CA LEU A 22 -4.17 -2.54 -13.42
C LEU A 22 -3.19 -1.64 -12.66
N HIS A 23 -3.32 -1.58 -11.34
CA HIS A 23 -2.34 -0.89 -10.51
C HIS A 23 -1.08 -1.74 -10.35
N THR A 24 0.09 -1.10 -10.29
CA THR A 24 1.40 -1.77 -10.19
C THR A 24 1.76 -2.17 -8.76
N GLU A 25 1.16 -1.51 -7.77
CA GLU A 25 1.32 -1.79 -6.34
C GLU A 25 0.00 -2.35 -5.78
N SER A 26 0.07 -3.29 -4.82
CA SER A 26 -1.13 -3.75 -4.11
C SER A 26 -1.50 -2.82 -2.95
N LEU A 27 -2.75 -2.88 -2.48
CA LEU A 27 -3.18 -2.07 -1.34
C LEU A 27 -2.36 -2.40 -0.07
N GLY A 28 -2.09 -3.70 0.14
CA GLY A 28 -1.26 -4.17 1.24
C GLY A 28 0.18 -3.67 1.15
N GLN A 29 0.76 -3.62 -0.05
CA GLN A 29 2.10 -3.07 -0.27
C GLN A 29 2.17 -1.57 0.06
N LEU A 30 1.18 -0.79 -0.40
CA LEU A 30 1.09 0.64 -0.09
C LEU A 30 0.96 0.90 1.41
N ILE A 31 0.10 0.15 2.12
CA ILE A 31 -0.04 0.24 3.58
C ILE A 31 1.25 -0.17 4.29
N ASN A 32 1.91 -1.24 3.85
CA ASN A 32 3.19 -1.67 4.42
C ASN A 32 4.26 -0.58 4.28
N ARG A 33 4.28 0.14 3.16
CA ARG A 33 5.19 1.27 2.92
C ARG A 33 4.87 2.46 3.84
N MET A 34 3.59 2.78 4.06
CA MET A 34 3.20 3.79 5.06
C MET A 34 3.70 3.46 6.45
N VAL A 35 3.46 2.23 6.92
CA VAL A 35 3.92 1.78 8.24
C VAL A 35 5.44 1.86 8.34
N THR A 36 6.16 1.48 7.28
CA THR A 36 7.62 1.56 7.25
C THR A 36 8.13 3.00 7.39
N VAL A 37 7.54 3.95 6.65
CA VAL A 37 7.91 5.38 6.73
C VAL A 37 7.55 5.96 8.10
N TRP A 38 6.38 5.61 8.63
CA TRP A 38 5.95 6.05 9.96
C TRP A 38 6.88 5.54 11.06
N MET A 39 7.20 4.24 11.07
CA MET A 39 8.14 3.65 12.05
C MET A 39 9.52 4.31 11.97
N ARG A 40 10.01 4.60 10.76
CA ARG A 40 11.27 5.33 10.57
C ARG A 40 11.20 6.74 11.15
N GLY A 41 10.10 7.45 10.91
CA GLY A 41 9.86 8.78 11.47
C GLY A 41 9.84 8.78 12.99
N GLN A 42 9.17 7.79 13.60
CA GLN A 42 9.13 7.62 15.06
C GLN A 42 10.53 7.37 15.64
N LEU A 43 11.29 6.44 15.05
CA LEU A 43 12.66 6.14 15.52
C LEU A 43 13.57 7.38 15.44
N LEU A 44 13.45 8.16 14.37
CA LEU A 44 14.18 9.42 14.22
C LEU A 44 13.74 10.45 15.26
N ALA A 45 12.44 10.60 15.49
CA ALA A 45 11.90 11.51 16.49
C ALA A 45 12.34 11.16 17.92
N ASP A 46 12.41 9.86 18.24
CA ASP A 46 12.84 9.36 19.54
C ASP A 46 14.36 9.57 19.78
N THR A 47 15.15 9.55 18.70
CA THR A 47 16.61 9.70 18.76
C THR A 47 17.06 11.16 18.65
N CYS A 48 16.29 12.01 17.98
CA CYS A 48 16.63 13.41 17.77
C CYS A 48 16.12 14.29 18.92
N THR A 49 16.99 15.17 19.45
CA THR A 49 16.64 16.11 20.54
C THR A 49 15.70 17.25 20.08
N SER A 50 15.37 17.34 18.79
CA SER A 50 14.47 18.38 18.27
C SER A 50 13.62 17.89 17.10
N ALA A 51 12.31 18.14 17.18
CA ALA A 51 11.32 17.87 16.11
C ALA A 51 11.59 18.65 14.81
N THR A 52 12.54 19.58 14.82
CA THR A 52 13.05 20.34 13.67
C THR A 52 14.16 19.63 12.91
N ASP A 53 14.44 18.36 13.21
CA ASP A 53 15.34 17.58 12.38
C ASP A 53 14.79 17.45 10.94
N ALA A 54 15.63 17.75 9.96
CA ALA A 54 15.28 17.65 8.55
C ALA A 54 14.82 16.24 8.18
N GLN A 55 15.36 15.20 8.83
CA GLN A 55 15.01 13.82 8.57
C GLN A 55 13.58 13.48 9.04
N VAL A 56 13.17 14.00 10.21
CA VAL A 56 11.80 13.87 10.71
C VAL A 56 10.81 14.56 9.76
N ARG A 57 11.12 15.79 9.32
CA ARG A 57 10.28 16.49 8.33
C ARG A 57 10.15 15.74 7.01
N VAL A 58 11.24 15.16 6.51
CA VAL A 58 11.20 14.35 5.27
C VAL A 58 10.33 13.12 5.46
N ALA A 59 10.44 12.41 6.59
CA ALA A 59 9.59 11.25 6.87
C ALA A 59 8.10 11.65 6.97
N SER A 60 7.79 12.78 7.62
CA SER A 60 6.42 13.32 7.67
C SER A 60 5.88 13.69 6.29
N ALA A 61 6.69 14.33 5.44
CA ALA A 61 6.29 14.67 4.07
C ALA A 61 6.04 13.42 3.23
N GLN A 62 6.93 12.42 3.31
CA GLN A 62 6.76 11.13 2.62
C GLN A 62 5.50 10.39 3.07
N LEU A 63 5.19 10.41 4.36
CA LEU A 63 3.96 9.82 4.87
C LEU A 63 2.71 10.54 4.33
N GLY A 64 2.76 11.88 4.23
CA GLY A 64 1.71 12.68 3.61
C GLY A 64 1.47 12.33 2.14
N GLU A 65 2.53 12.16 1.35
CA GLU A 65 2.41 11.71 -0.05
C GLU A 65 1.78 10.32 -0.16
N LEU A 66 2.18 9.39 0.71
CA LEU A 66 1.58 8.05 0.74
C LEU A 66 0.11 8.07 1.15
N GLY A 67 -0.27 8.96 2.07
CA GLY A 67 -1.68 9.17 2.44
C GLY A 67 -2.51 9.65 1.26
N ARG A 68 -2.04 10.66 0.51
CA ARG A 68 -2.75 11.12 -0.70
C ARG A 68 -2.84 10.03 -1.76
N ALA A 69 -1.75 9.30 -2.00
CA ALA A 69 -1.73 8.17 -2.93
C ALA A 69 -2.74 7.08 -2.54
N TYR A 70 -2.96 6.86 -1.25
CA TYR A 70 -3.98 5.95 -0.75
C TYR A 70 -5.40 6.46 -1.01
N ASP A 71 -5.68 7.73 -0.70
CA ASP A 71 -7.00 8.32 -0.95
C ASP A 71 -7.36 8.29 -2.45
N ASP A 72 -6.39 8.61 -3.30
CA ASP A 72 -6.53 8.55 -4.77
C ASP A 72 -6.79 7.10 -5.22
N LEU A 73 -6.01 6.13 -4.70
CA LEU A 73 -6.20 4.72 -5.04
C LEU A 73 -7.56 4.20 -4.60
N ILE A 74 -8.00 4.49 -3.38
CA ILE A 74 -9.33 4.08 -2.88
C ILE A 74 -10.44 4.71 -3.70
N THR A 75 -10.31 5.99 -4.06
CA THR A 75 -11.27 6.68 -4.93
C THR A 75 -11.34 6.01 -6.30
N ASP A 76 -10.19 5.76 -6.94
CA ASP A 76 -10.13 5.10 -8.24
C ASP A 76 -10.68 3.66 -8.20
N LEU A 77 -10.45 2.92 -7.10
CA LEU A 77 -11.01 1.58 -6.91
C LEU A 77 -12.54 1.62 -6.75
N ARG A 78 -13.07 2.55 -5.95
CA ARG A 78 -14.52 2.73 -5.77
C ARG A 78 -15.22 3.17 -7.05
N LEU A 79 -14.56 3.98 -7.87
CA LEU A 79 -15.06 4.41 -9.17
C LEU A 79 -14.85 3.36 -10.27
N GLY A 80 -14.24 2.20 -9.96
CA GLY A 80 -13.93 1.15 -10.92
C GLY A 80 -12.90 1.55 -11.99
N ARG A 81 -12.19 2.67 -11.80
CA ARG A 81 -11.17 3.19 -12.73
C ARG A 81 -9.86 2.41 -12.66
N ARG A 82 -9.54 1.89 -11.47
CA ARG A 82 -8.41 1.00 -11.25
C ARG A 82 -8.87 -0.35 -10.74
N ARG A 83 -8.03 -1.36 -10.95
CA ARG A 83 -8.12 -2.65 -10.27
C ARG A 83 -6.78 -2.97 -9.62
N LEU A 84 -6.84 -3.59 -8.44
CA LEU A 84 -5.65 -4.08 -7.77
C LEU A 84 -5.10 -5.29 -8.54
N PRO A 85 -3.78 -5.53 -8.46
CA PRO A 85 -3.22 -6.77 -8.98
C PRO A 85 -3.87 -7.95 -8.28
N GLU A 86 -4.41 -8.89 -9.05
CA GLU A 86 -4.80 -10.19 -8.50
C GLU A 86 -3.56 -10.79 -7.86
N LEU A 87 -3.69 -11.24 -6.62
CA LEU A 87 -2.66 -12.03 -5.96
C LEU A 87 -2.27 -13.11 -6.96
N GLN A 88 -1.03 -13.04 -7.47
CA GLN A 88 -0.46 -14.11 -8.25
C GLN A 88 -0.38 -15.29 -7.29
N THR A 89 -1.42 -16.11 -7.25
CA THR A 89 -1.36 -17.42 -6.64
C THR A 89 -0.21 -18.07 -7.38
N PRO A 90 0.89 -18.46 -6.70
CA PRO A 90 1.98 -19.13 -7.38
C PRO A 90 1.35 -20.32 -8.07
N THR A 91 1.24 -20.25 -9.39
CA THR A 91 0.75 -21.36 -10.19
C THR A 91 1.93 -22.31 -10.21
N GLY A 92 2.10 -23.06 -9.10
CA GLY A 92 2.99 -24.20 -9.09
C GLY A 92 2.62 -25.09 -10.26
N PRO A 93 3.61 -25.69 -10.95
CA PRO A 93 3.36 -26.39 -12.20
C PRO A 93 2.29 -27.45 -11.99
N GLN A 94 1.12 -27.24 -12.61
CA GLN A 94 0.17 -28.31 -12.85
C GLN A 94 0.80 -29.22 -13.89
N GLY A 95 1.51 -30.25 -13.42
CA GLY A 95 2.19 -31.18 -14.30
C GLY A 95 2.74 -32.38 -13.54
N MET A 96 2.14 -33.53 -13.85
CA MET A 96 2.75 -34.88 -13.86
C MET A 96 2.83 -35.62 -12.50
N ALA A 97 1.78 -36.40 -12.19
CA ALA A 97 1.74 -37.87 -12.32
C ALA A 97 0.47 -38.43 -11.68
#